data_AF-A0A4Z2E7S1-F1
#
_entry.id   AF-A0A4Z2E7S1-F1
#
_cell.length_a   1.000
_cell.length_b   1.000
_cell.length_c   1.000
_cell.angle_alpha   90.00
_cell.angle_beta   90.00
_cell.angle_gamma   90.00
#
_symmetry.space_group_name_H-M   'P 1'
#
loop_
_entity.id
_entity.type
_entity.pdbx_description
1 polymer ?
#
loop_
_entity_poly.entity_id
_entity_poly.type
_entity_poly.pdbx_seq_one_letter_code
_entity_poly.pdbx_strand_id
1 'polypeptide(L)'
;MSLQVVLQQRITSAQLLLKRAELLVQGAEGHQKLCGKLRAELRFLRRVEAGELQVRESHLHSTNLTHLTAIVESAASLEDVVALLHVFTYLDAAGLRQTLVVDVVANGGHTWVKAVGRKAEALHNIWQGRGQYGDKSIVSQAGDFLRASRQQEVHYRPPHIVFAFYNGVSCPMAQRLKDMDIAVRGDIVAVNSVTLEEEEEEEEEQEEQEEGDPAEDNEEEEPTEDKEKEEGPAADGEEEEGLAADGEEEELTRVARGTVVARLAFPAQVKVEECRRVNLDITTLITYVSSLSHGRCHLSFREPVLTEQAAQERRLPVLPRLDDFLRGKQLFACRAAVRDFQLILDTLGGPGEKERARALLARLQQVDDRPSERSLILTPSAKVNRRSLLIFGTGDSLRAVTMTANSRFVRAAANQGVRYSVFVHQPRALTEGKEWRATPI
;
A
#
# COMPACT_ATOMS: atom_id res chain seq x y z
N MET A 1 29.54 3.83 27.57
CA MET A 1 30.47 3.31 26.54
C MET A 1 31.20 4.50 25.93
N SER A 2 32.39 4.37 25.35
CA SER A 2 33.00 5.56 24.70
C SER A 2 32.23 5.93 23.43
N LEU A 3 32.11 7.23 23.15
CA LEU A 3 31.43 7.77 21.96
C LEU A 3 31.91 7.11 20.65
N GLN A 4 33.20 6.82 20.59
CA GLN A 4 33.84 6.17 19.44
C GLN A 4 33.39 4.72 19.23
N VAL A 5 33.12 3.97 20.31
CA VAL A 5 32.58 2.60 20.22
C VAL A 5 31.15 2.63 19.69
N VAL A 6 30.31 3.55 20.20
CA VAL A 6 28.93 3.72 19.74
C VAL A 6 28.89 4.10 18.26
N LEU A 7 29.71 5.07 17.85
CA LEU A 7 29.82 5.49 16.45
C LEU A 7 30.23 4.34 15.53
N GLN A 8 31.26 3.57 15.92
CA GLN A 8 31.71 2.42 15.13
C GLN A 8 30.60 1.36 14.98
N GLN A 9 29.86 1.08 16.05
CA GLN A 9 28.72 0.16 16.02
C GLN A 9 27.62 0.66 15.07
N ARG A 10 27.30 1.96 15.08
CA ARG A 10 26.32 2.56 14.17
C ARG A 10 26.77 2.46 12.71
N ILE A 11 28.04 2.75 12.41
CA ILE A 11 28.61 2.63 11.07
C ILE A 11 28.51 1.18 10.56
N THR A 12 28.95 0.20 11.37
CA THR A 12 28.87 -1.22 10.98
C THR A 12 27.41 -1.65 10.76
N SER A 13 26.49 -1.20 11.62
CA SER A 13 25.07 -1.48 11.48
C SER A 13 24.50 -0.89 10.19
N ALA A 14 24.82 0.37 9.88
CA ALA A 14 24.41 1.04 8.65
C ALA A 14 24.91 0.33 7.39
N GLN A 15 26.18 -0.12 7.39
CA GLN A 15 26.77 -0.86 6.28
C GLN A 15 26.07 -2.21 6.05
N LEU A 16 25.84 -2.97 7.13
CA LEU A 16 25.12 -4.24 7.04
C LEU A 16 23.70 -4.05 6.53
N LEU A 17 23.02 -3.01 7.03
CA LEU A 17 21.65 -2.70 6.66
C LEU A 17 21.52 -2.27 5.20
N LEU A 18 22.47 -1.46 4.69
CA LEU A 18 22.54 -1.10 3.28
C LEU A 18 22.72 -2.33 2.39
N LYS A 19 23.66 -3.21 2.74
CA LYS A 19 23.89 -4.45 1.97
C LYS A 19 22.63 -5.34 1.94
N ARG A 20 21.89 -5.42 3.06
CA ARG A 20 20.60 -6.12 3.10
C ARG A 20 19.58 -5.44 2.19
N ALA A 21 19.43 -4.12 2.27
CA ALA A 21 18.48 -3.36 1.47
C ALA A 21 18.74 -3.50 -0.04
N GLU A 22 20.00 -3.47 -0.50
CA GLU A 22 20.36 -3.62 -1.93
C GLU A 22 19.99 -4.99 -2.52
N LEU A 23 19.93 -6.02 -1.69
CA LEU A 23 19.51 -7.37 -2.10
C LEU A 23 18.00 -7.58 -1.93
N LEU A 24 17.34 -6.74 -1.13
CA LEU A 24 15.92 -6.87 -0.81
C LEU A 24 15.05 -6.27 -1.92
N VAL A 25 13.94 -6.95 -2.26
CA VAL A 25 12.82 -6.41 -3.07
C VAL A 25 13.26 -5.70 -4.37
N GLN A 26 14.18 -6.33 -5.10
CA GLN A 26 14.67 -5.79 -6.37
C GLN A 26 13.51 -5.61 -7.37
N GLY A 27 13.24 -4.35 -7.74
CA GLY A 27 12.15 -3.98 -8.64
C GLY A 27 10.93 -3.33 -7.97
N ALA A 28 10.87 -3.28 -6.64
CA ALA A 28 9.84 -2.50 -5.94
C ALA A 28 10.07 -0.99 -6.15
N GLU A 29 8.98 -0.23 -6.27
CA GLU A 29 9.04 1.22 -6.32
C GLU A 29 9.70 1.76 -5.04
N GLY A 30 10.52 2.82 -5.15
CA GLY A 30 11.18 3.42 -3.98
C GLY A 30 12.33 2.61 -3.37
N HIS A 31 12.68 1.45 -3.91
CA HIS A 31 13.87 0.69 -3.49
C HIS A 31 15.15 1.54 -3.53
N GLN A 32 15.38 2.28 -4.61
CA GLN A 32 16.54 3.19 -4.72
C GLN A 32 16.47 4.36 -3.74
N LYS A 33 15.26 4.83 -3.39
CA LYS A 33 15.04 5.89 -2.39
C LYS A 33 15.47 5.41 -1.00
N LEU A 34 15.10 4.19 -0.61
CA LEU A 34 15.54 3.57 0.65
C LEU A 34 17.07 3.41 0.70
N CYS A 35 17.68 2.85 -0.35
CA CYS A 35 19.13 2.73 -0.44
C CYS A 35 19.84 4.09 -0.41
N GLY A 36 19.24 5.11 -1.03
CA GLY A 36 19.70 6.50 -0.97
C GLY A 36 19.73 7.06 0.45
N LYS A 37 18.63 6.89 1.22
CA LYS A 37 18.56 7.30 2.62
C LYS A 37 19.61 6.59 3.49
N LEU A 38 19.79 5.27 3.33
CA LEU A 38 20.82 4.50 4.04
C LEU A 38 22.25 4.96 3.72
N ARG A 39 22.53 5.28 2.44
CA ARG A 39 23.83 5.85 2.06
C ARG A 39 24.04 7.24 2.62
N ALA A 40 23.00 8.08 2.69
CA ALA A 40 23.08 9.41 3.31
C ALA A 40 23.43 9.29 4.81
N GLU A 41 22.74 8.40 5.53
CA GLU A 41 23.01 8.12 6.94
C GLU A 41 24.44 7.62 7.15
N LEU A 42 24.92 6.70 6.30
CA LEU A 42 26.30 6.22 6.37
C LEU A 42 27.31 7.34 6.11
N ARG A 43 27.04 8.25 5.16
CA ARG A 43 27.90 9.42 4.91
C ARG A 43 27.94 10.34 6.12
N PHE A 44 26.79 10.62 6.74
CA PHE A 44 26.72 11.40 7.97
C PHE A 44 27.62 10.80 9.06
N LEU A 45 27.46 9.51 9.37
CA LEU A 45 28.26 8.84 10.39
C LEU A 45 29.76 8.85 10.08
N ARG A 46 30.15 8.70 8.81
CA ARG A 46 31.56 8.79 8.38
C ARG A 46 32.15 10.18 8.54
N ARG A 47 31.36 11.25 8.34
CA ARG A 47 31.80 12.63 8.59
C ARG A 47 32.03 12.90 10.09
N VAL A 48 31.18 12.34 10.94
CA VAL A 48 31.38 12.37 12.41
C VAL A 48 32.66 11.63 12.79
N GLU A 49 32.91 10.45 12.21
CA GLU A 49 34.12 9.66 12.46
C GLU A 49 35.39 10.38 12.01
N ALA A 50 35.33 11.09 10.88
CA ALA A 50 36.43 11.90 10.37
C ALA A 50 36.67 13.21 11.17
N GLY A 51 35.80 13.53 12.14
CA GLY A 51 35.87 14.77 12.91
C GLY A 51 35.42 16.01 12.16
N GLU A 52 34.82 15.85 10.97
CA GLU A 52 34.29 16.95 10.15
C GLU A 52 32.97 17.52 10.72
N LEU A 53 32.30 16.76 11.57
CA LEU A 53 31.06 17.16 12.23
C LEU A 53 31.16 16.86 13.73
N GLN A 54 30.97 17.89 14.56
CA GLN A 54 30.86 17.73 16.02
C GLN A 54 29.41 17.41 16.38
N VAL A 55 29.20 16.29 17.07
CA VAL A 55 27.86 15.76 17.35
C VAL A 55 27.79 15.31 18.80
N ARG A 56 26.74 15.71 19.52
CA ARG A 56 26.46 15.26 20.89
C ARG A 56 26.15 13.75 20.90
N GLU A 57 26.43 13.07 22.02
CA GLU A 57 26.18 11.62 22.15
C GLU A 57 24.69 11.28 21.95
N SER A 58 23.78 12.16 22.39
CA SER A 58 22.32 12.06 22.17
C SER A 58 21.94 11.91 20.69
N HIS A 59 22.59 12.66 19.80
CA HIS A 59 22.32 12.61 18.36
C HIS A 59 22.78 11.28 17.72
N LEU A 60 23.83 10.64 18.24
CA LEU A 60 24.26 9.29 17.81
C LEU A 60 23.30 8.18 18.28
N HIS A 61 22.62 8.41 19.40
CA HIS A 61 21.54 7.54 19.86
C HIS A 61 20.24 7.71 19.07
N SER A 62 19.98 8.92 18.55
CA SER A 62 18.78 9.29 17.77
C SER A 62 18.98 9.22 16.24
N THR A 63 19.87 8.35 15.78
CA THR A 63 20.12 8.17 14.33
C THR A 63 18.89 7.64 13.59
N ASN A 64 18.72 8.07 12.33
CA ASN A 64 17.65 7.58 11.44
C ASN A 64 17.74 6.07 11.18
N LEU A 65 18.87 5.45 11.53
CA LEU A 65 19.09 4.01 11.46
C LEU A 65 17.99 3.20 12.15
N THR A 66 17.40 3.67 13.24
CA THR A 66 16.32 2.93 13.93
C THR A 66 15.09 2.77 13.03
N HIS A 67 14.64 3.86 12.42
CA HIS A 67 13.54 3.87 11.46
C HIS A 67 13.92 3.13 10.16
N LEU A 68 15.11 3.35 9.61
CA LEU A 68 15.54 2.64 8.40
C LEU A 68 15.67 1.12 8.62
N THR A 69 16.10 0.69 9.81
CA THR A 69 16.11 -0.72 10.20
C THR A 69 14.69 -1.27 10.20
N ALA A 70 13.76 -0.52 10.80
CA ALA A 70 12.36 -0.87 10.87
C ALA A 70 11.75 -1.11 9.47
N ILE A 71 12.06 -0.25 8.50
CA ILE A 71 11.59 -0.43 7.11
C ILE A 71 12.16 -1.70 6.48
N VAL A 72 13.47 -1.92 6.57
CA VAL A 72 14.13 -3.09 5.96
C VAL A 72 13.62 -4.39 6.57
N GLU A 73 13.44 -4.43 7.89
CA GLU A 73 12.91 -5.62 8.57
C GLU A 73 11.44 -5.86 8.23
N SER A 74 10.61 -4.82 8.18
CA SER A 74 9.22 -4.92 7.73
C SER A 74 9.14 -5.48 6.31
N ALA A 75 9.91 -4.91 5.38
CA ALA A 75 9.92 -5.35 3.98
C ALA A 75 10.47 -6.78 3.82
N ALA A 76 11.43 -7.20 4.64
CA ALA A 76 11.97 -8.56 4.61
C ALA A 76 11.00 -9.62 5.13
N SER A 77 10.04 -9.21 5.97
CA SER A 77 9.07 -10.10 6.62
C SER A 77 7.77 -10.28 5.84
N LEU A 78 7.61 -9.59 4.70
CA LEU A 78 6.37 -9.54 3.92
C LEU A 78 6.59 -10.07 2.50
N GLU A 79 5.50 -10.58 1.92
CA GLU A 79 5.47 -11.08 0.54
C GLU A 79 5.00 -9.98 -0.42
N ASP A 80 5.36 -10.11 -1.71
CA ASP A 80 4.93 -9.22 -2.80
C ASP A 80 5.00 -7.73 -2.45
N VAL A 81 6.17 -7.28 -1.98
CA VAL A 81 6.45 -5.86 -1.74
C VAL A 81 6.46 -5.12 -3.08
N VAL A 82 5.53 -4.17 -3.24
CA VAL A 82 5.36 -3.42 -4.48
C VAL A 82 5.97 -2.03 -4.41
N ALA A 83 6.00 -1.41 -3.22
CA ALA A 83 6.58 -0.08 -3.03
C ALA A 83 7.16 0.11 -1.63
N LEU A 84 8.15 0.98 -1.54
CA LEU A 84 8.80 1.43 -0.31
C LEU A 84 8.78 2.96 -0.26
N LEU A 85 8.56 3.54 0.92
CA LEU A 85 8.54 5.01 1.12
C LEU A 85 7.62 5.73 0.11
N HIS A 86 6.46 5.14 -0.17
CA HIS A 86 5.53 5.60 -1.18
C HIS A 86 4.61 6.68 -0.62
N VAL A 87 4.39 7.74 -1.41
CA VAL A 87 3.57 8.88 -1.02
C VAL A 87 2.16 8.69 -1.58
N PHE A 88 1.17 8.63 -0.70
CA PHE A 88 -0.24 8.61 -1.08
C PHE A 88 -0.86 9.97 -0.83
N THR A 89 -1.64 10.45 -1.80
CA THR A 89 -2.51 11.63 -1.64
C THR A 89 -3.92 11.18 -1.27
N TYR A 90 -4.55 11.89 -0.33
CA TYR A 90 -5.92 11.66 0.10
C TYR A 90 -6.60 12.99 0.45
N LEU A 91 -7.92 12.98 0.53
CA LEU A 91 -8.71 14.11 1.03
C LEU A 91 -8.97 13.94 2.52
N ASP A 92 -8.75 14.99 3.30
CA ASP A 92 -9.08 15.01 4.72
C ASP A 92 -10.58 15.24 4.97
N ALA A 93 -10.96 15.43 6.24
CA ALA A 93 -12.34 15.66 6.63
C ALA A 93 -12.90 17.00 6.12
N ALA A 94 -12.04 17.98 5.87
CA ALA A 94 -12.39 19.26 5.28
C ALA A 94 -12.40 19.22 3.74
N GLY A 95 -12.06 18.07 3.14
CA GLY A 95 -11.93 17.93 1.69
C GLY A 95 -10.65 18.55 1.13
N LEU A 96 -9.68 18.90 1.97
CA LEU A 96 -8.39 19.40 1.54
C LEU A 96 -7.46 18.24 1.19
N ARG A 97 -6.61 18.46 0.19
CA ARG A 97 -5.63 17.47 -0.25
C ARG A 97 -4.51 17.39 0.80
N GLN A 98 -4.27 16.18 1.27
CA GLN A 98 -3.19 15.82 2.18
C GLN A 98 -2.35 14.70 1.57
N THR A 99 -1.10 14.58 2.03
CA THR A 99 -0.20 13.48 1.67
C THR A 99 0.16 12.68 2.92
N LEU A 100 0.47 11.40 2.73
CA LEU A 100 1.13 10.60 3.76
C LEU A 100 2.12 9.64 3.12
N VAL A 101 3.17 9.31 3.87
CA VAL A 101 4.20 8.35 3.45
C VAL A 101 3.92 7.00 4.09
N VAL A 102 3.70 5.98 3.26
CA VAL A 102 3.65 4.57 3.68
C VAL A 102 5.04 3.97 3.48
N ASP A 103 5.58 3.41 4.56
CA ASP A 103 6.98 2.97 4.57
C ASP A 103 7.18 1.68 3.77
N VAL A 104 6.23 0.74 3.86
CA VAL A 104 6.21 -0.50 3.06
C VAL A 104 4.79 -0.77 2.55
N VAL A 105 4.67 -0.98 1.24
CA VAL A 105 3.44 -1.44 0.58
C VAL A 105 3.67 -2.87 0.11
N ALA A 106 2.94 -3.81 0.68
CA ALA A 106 3.13 -5.25 0.49
C ALA A 106 1.86 -5.99 0.09
N ASN A 107 1.99 -7.30 -0.13
CA ASN A 107 0.89 -8.21 -0.52
C ASN A 107 0.13 -7.66 -1.74
N GLY A 108 0.86 -7.20 -2.76
CA GLY A 108 0.28 -6.65 -3.99
C GLY A 108 -0.45 -5.32 -3.81
N GLY A 109 -0.18 -4.56 -2.74
CA GLY A 109 -0.83 -3.28 -2.43
C GLY A 109 -1.85 -3.35 -1.31
N HIS A 110 -2.21 -4.54 -0.87
CA HIS A 110 -3.26 -4.76 0.12
C HIS A 110 -2.80 -4.62 1.58
N THR A 111 -1.52 -4.36 1.83
CA THR A 111 -1.01 -4.11 3.17
C THR A 111 -0.11 -2.89 3.16
N TRP A 112 -0.40 -1.93 4.03
CA TRP A 112 0.41 -0.75 4.24
C TRP A 112 1.04 -0.81 5.63
N VAL A 113 2.34 -0.60 5.70
CA VAL A 113 3.09 -0.61 6.96
C VAL A 113 3.61 0.78 7.27
N LYS A 114 3.36 1.23 8.49
CA LYS A 114 4.05 2.35 9.12
C LYS A 114 5.13 1.81 10.06
N ALA A 115 6.38 2.06 9.74
CA ALA A 115 7.54 1.69 10.53
C ALA A 115 7.82 2.76 11.58
N VAL A 116 7.67 2.41 12.86
CA VAL A 116 7.83 3.34 13.98
C VAL A 116 9.12 3.03 14.75
N GLY A 117 10.10 3.92 14.59
CA GLY A 117 11.40 3.84 15.26
C GLY A 117 11.48 4.61 16.59
N ARG A 118 10.45 5.38 16.97
CA ARG A 118 10.45 6.16 18.22
C ARG A 118 10.28 5.26 19.44
N LYS A 119 10.82 5.68 20.59
CA LYS A 119 10.70 4.96 21.87
C LYS A 119 9.26 4.98 22.37
N ALA A 120 8.80 3.87 22.96
CA ALA A 120 7.45 3.72 23.49
C ALA A 120 7.01 4.85 24.44
N GLU A 121 7.92 5.33 25.29
CA GLU A 121 7.64 6.41 26.26
C GLU A 121 7.38 7.75 25.58
N ALA A 122 8.25 8.17 24.65
CA ALA A 122 8.03 9.41 23.89
C ALA A 122 6.70 9.38 23.14
N LEU A 123 6.36 8.22 22.54
CA LEU A 123 5.08 8.03 21.86
C LEU A 123 3.88 8.14 22.81
N HIS A 124 4.02 7.60 24.03
CA HIS A 124 2.97 7.64 25.03
C HIS A 124 2.74 9.05 25.56
N ASN A 125 3.82 9.78 25.87
CA ASN A 125 3.75 11.17 26.34
C ASN A 125 3.06 12.08 25.32
N ILE A 126 3.43 11.99 24.04
CA ILE A 126 2.76 12.73 22.97
C ILE A 126 1.27 12.38 22.90
N TRP A 127 0.91 11.10 23.04
CA TRP A 127 -0.49 10.67 23.02
C TRP A 127 -1.30 11.20 24.21
N GLN A 128 -0.66 11.42 25.37
CA GLN A 128 -1.27 12.03 26.54
C GLN A 128 -1.31 13.56 26.49
N GLY A 129 -0.93 14.19 25.36
CA GLY A 129 -0.90 15.65 25.23
C GLY A 129 0.35 16.31 25.82
N ARG A 130 1.32 15.51 26.29
CA ARG A 130 2.62 15.98 26.81
C ARG A 130 3.70 16.04 25.72
N GLY A 131 3.28 16.26 24.47
CA GLY A 131 4.16 16.44 23.32
C GLY A 131 4.51 17.92 23.12
N GLN A 132 5.38 18.19 22.15
CA GLN A 132 5.69 19.55 21.73
C GLN A 132 4.60 20.08 20.79
N TYR A 133 4.53 21.40 20.63
CA TYR A 133 3.62 22.01 19.67
C TYR A 133 3.90 21.46 18.25
N GLY A 134 2.86 20.98 17.56
CA GLY A 134 2.99 20.34 16.25
C GLY A 134 3.11 18.81 16.30
N ASP A 135 3.35 18.20 17.47
CA ASP A 135 3.45 16.75 17.57
C ASP A 135 2.13 16.04 17.27
N LYS A 136 2.11 15.29 16.17
CA LYS A 136 0.98 14.43 15.82
C LYS A 136 1.11 13.06 16.47
N SER A 137 0.17 12.73 17.37
CA SER A 137 0.12 11.43 18.03
C SER A 137 0.00 10.26 17.04
N ILE A 138 0.55 9.10 17.42
CA ILE A 138 0.46 7.87 16.60
C ILE A 138 -0.98 7.46 16.33
N VAL A 139 -1.87 7.68 17.30
CA VAL A 139 -3.31 7.42 17.16
C VAL A 139 -3.95 8.36 16.13
N SER A 140 -3.52 9.62 16.07
CA SER A 140 -3.97 10.58 15.05
C SER A 140 -3.44 10.20 13.66
N GLN A 141 -2.16 9.85 13.54
CA GLN A 141 -1.56 9.35 12.28
C GLN A 141 -2.28 8.08 11.78
N ALA A 142 -2.63 7.17 12.69
CA ALA A 142 -3.44 6.00 12.42
C ALA A 142 -4.78 6.35 11.75
N GLY A 143 -5.45 7.41 12.22
CA GLY A 143 -6.67 7.93 11.61
C GLY A 143 -6.47 8.38 10.16
N ASP A 144 -5.36 9.07 9.86
CA ASP A 144 -5.03 9.48 8.49
C ASP A 144 -4.83 8.28 7.57
N PHE A 145 -4.09 7.26 8.04
CA PHE A 145 -3.84 6.03 7.29
C PHE A 145 -5.14 5.32 6.92
N LEU A 146 -6.07 5.20 7.86
CA LEU A 146 -7.39 4.61 7.61
C LEU A 146 -8.23 5.45 6.64
N ARG A 147 -8.12 6.78 6.69
CA ARG A 147 -8.82 7.67 5.76
C ARG A 147 -8.26 7.56 4.35
N ALA A 148 -6.94 7.55 4.21
CA ALA A 148 -6.25 7.40 2.94
C ALA A 148 -6.50 6.03 2.32
N SER A 149 -6.46 4.95 3.11
CA SER A 149 -6.63 3.58 2.61
C SER A 149 -8.01 3.34 2.00
N ARG A 150 -9.05 3.99 2.55
CA ARG A 150 -10.42 3.96 1.99
C ARG A 150 -10.55 4.68 0.65
N GLN A 151 -9.64 5.60 0.34
CA GLN A 151 -9.60 6.32 -0.94
C GLN A 151 -8.67 5.64 -1.96
N GLN A 152 -7.80 4.74 -1.51
CA GLN A 152 -6.81 4.01 -2.30
C GLN A 152 -7.11 2.52 -2.32
N GLU A 153 -8.33 2.14 -2.72
CA GLU A 153 -8.76 0.75 -2.72
C GLU A 153 -7.98 -0.08 -3.74
N VAL A 154 -7.48 -1.24 -3.30
CA VAL A 154 -6.91 -2.27 -4.17
C VAL A 154 -7.95 -3.36 -4.34
N HIS A 155 -8.39 -3.60 -5.57
CA HIS A 155 -9.47 -4.55 -5.86
C HIS A 155 -10.75 -4.29 -5.07
N TYR A 156 -11.15 -3.02 -4.91
CA TYR A 156 -12.31 -2.59 -4.12
C TYR A 156 -12.23 -2.95 -2.62
N ARG A 157 -11.02 -3.12 -2.11
CA ARG A 157 -10.76 -3.32 -0.68
C ARG A 157 -9.74 -2.28 -0.20
N PRO A 158 -10.01 -1.60 0.91
CA PRO A 158 -9.00 -0.75 1.52
C PRO A 158 -7.81 -1.62 1.96
N PRO A 159 -6.57 -1.18 1.75
CA PRO A 159 -5.39 -1.84 2.30
C PRO A 159 -5.48 -2.00 3.82
N HIS A 160 -5.04 -3.15 4.31
CA HIS A 160 -4.91 -3.40 5.74
C HIS A 160 -3.71 -2.62 6.29
N ILE A 161 -3.90 -1.95 7.42
CA ILE A 161 -2.90 -1.05 7.99
C ILE A 161 -2.19 -1.73 9.15
N VAL A 162 -0.85 -1.71 9.09
CA VAL A 162 0.04 -2.27 10.12
C VAL A 162 0.94 -1.17 10.66
N PHE A 163 0.95 -0.98 11.97
CA PHE A 163 1.93 -0.15 12.66
C PHE A 163 2.97 -1.06 13.32
N ALA A 164 4.21 -0.97 12.86
CA ALA A 164 5.32 -1.81 13.31
C ALA A 164 6.27 -1.01 14.21
N PHE A 165 6.25 -1.31 15.50
CA PHE A 165 7.02 -0.63 16.54
C PHE A 165 8.30 -1.40 16.87
N TYR A 166 9.46 -0.79 16.61
CA TYR A 166 10.76 -1.45 16.80
C TYR A 166 11.41 -1.12 18.14
N ASN A 167 10.95 -0.06 18.81
CA ASN A 167 11.34 0.33 20.17
C ASN A 167 10.17 0.27 21.16
N GLY A 168 9.23 -0.62 20.86
CA GLY A 168 8.05 -0.93 21.66
C GLY A 168 6.91 0.09 21.57
N VAL A 169 5.76 -0.30 22.12
CA VAL A 169 4.52 0.49 22.19
C VAL A 169 3.85 0.22 23.53
N SER A 170 3.29 1.25 24.19
CA SER A 170 2.60 1.04 25.45
C SER A 170 1.32 0.22 25.27
N CYS A 171 0.99 -0.62 26.26
CA CYS A 171 -0.18 -1.49 26.20
C CYS A 171 -1.50 -0.75 25.90
N PRO A 172 -1.81 0.39 26.56
CA PRO A 172 -3.04 1.13 26.27
C PRO A 172 -3.08 1.68 24.84
N MET A 173 -1.93 2.17 24.33
CA MET A 173 -1.83 2.66 22.96
C MET A 173 -1.96 1.54 21.93
N ALA A 174 -1.33 0.38 22.19
CA ALA A 174 -1.47 -0.80 21.34
C ALA A 174 -2.91 -1.30 21.28
N GLN A 175 -3.63 -1.26 22.41
CA GLN A 175 -5.04 -1.61 22.45
C GLN A 175 -5.88 -0.59 21.67
N ARG A 176 -5.63 0.70 21.87
CA ARG A 176 -6.34 1.77 21.14
C ARG A 176 -6.19 1.64 19.63
N LEU A 177 -5.00 1.31 19.13
CA LEU A 177 -4.76 1.07 17.70
C LEU A 177 -5.54 -0.16 17.19
N LYS A 178 -5.57 -1.25 17.96
CA LYS A 178 -6.37 -2.44 17.60
C LYS A 178 -7.86 -2.14 17.54
N ASP A 179 -8.38 -1.34 18.48
CA ASP A 179 -9.78 -0.93 18.49
C ASP A 179 -10.15 -0.08 17.25
N MET A 180 -9.17 0.55 16.61
CA MET A 180 -9.31 1.28 15.34
C MET A 180 -9.16 0.39 14.09
N ASP A 181 -9.06 -0.93 14.25
CA ASP A 181 -8.79 -1.89 13.17
C ASP A 181 -7.38 -1.75 12.56
N ILE A 182 -6.40 -1.35 13.37
CA ILE A 182 -4.98 -1.31 12.99
C ILE A 182 -4.25 -2.49 13.62
N ALA A 183 -3.53 -3.24 12.78
CA ALA A 183 -2.66 -4.28 13.27
C ALA A 183 -1.39 -3.67 13.89
N VAL A 184 -1.07 -4.09 15.11
CA VAL A 184 0.13 -3.67 15.83
C VAL A 184 1.18 -4.77 15.79
N ARG A 185 2.43 -4.42 15.50
CA ARG A 185 3.61 -5.30 15.56
C ARG A 185 4.68 -4.67 16.44
N GLY A 186 5.48 -5.51 17.10
CA GLY A 186 6.52 -5.07 18.04
C GLY A 186 6.28 -5.50 19.49
N ASP A 187 7.15 -5.03 20.36
CA ASP A 187 7.08 -5.29 21.80
C ASP A 187 6.04 -4.37 22.45
N ILE A 188 5.08 -4.96 23.17
CA ILE A 188 4.11 -4.21 23.97
C ILE A 188 4.68 -4.07 25.38
N VAL A 189 4.78 -2.84 25.86
CA VAL A 189 5.33 -2.51 27.19
C VAL A 189 4.23 -2.08 28.16
N ALA A 190 4.39 -2.45 29.44
CA ALA A 190 3.45 -2.06 30.49
C ALA A 190 3.49 -0.55 30.79
N VAL A 191 2.41 -0.06 31.39
CA VAL A 191 2.29 1.31 31.90
C VAL A 191 1.91 1.21 33.37
N ASN A 192 2.59 1.96 34.22
CA ASN A 192 2.30 2.05 35.65
C ASN A 192 1.54 3.36 35.92
N SER A 193 0.49 3.31 36.73
CA SER A 193 -0.14 4.49 37.31
C SER A 193 0.75 4.99 38.46
N VAL A 194 1.18 6.24 38.40
CA VAL A 194 1.87 6.88 39.52
C VAL A 194 0.81 7.63 40.31
N THR A 195 0.45 7.11 41.48
CA THR A 195 -0.19 7.92 42.52
C THR A 195 0.90 8.82 43.11
N LEU A 196 0.64 10.11 43.27
CA LEU A 196 1.52 11.04 43.99
C LEU A 196 1.53 10.65 45.47
N GLU A 197 2.27 9.60 45.81
CA GLU A 197 2.80 9.45 47.16
C GLU A 197 4.17 10.11 47.13
N GLU A 198 4.35 11.12 47.98
CA GLU A 198 5.58 11.89 48.17
C GLU A 198 6.75 10.95 48.47
N GLU A 199 7.48 10.52 47.43
CA GLU A 199 8.84 10.05 47.57
C GLU A 199 9.75 11.16 47.06
N GLU A 200 10.21 11.99 48.00
CA GLU A 200 11.39 12.83 47.85
C GLU A 200 12.59 11.92 47.58
N GLU A 201 12.87 11.61 46.31
CA GLU A 201 14.21 11.22 45.87
C GLU A 201 14.78 12.38 45.06
N GLU A 202 15.78 13.04 45.64
CA GLU A 202 16.60 14.07 45.01
C GLU A 202 17.28 13.50 43.75
N GLU A 203 16.70 13.71 42.56
CA GLU A 203 17.44 13.65 41.30
C GLU A 203 17.74 15.08 40.86
N GLU A 204 19.03 15.43 40.85
CA GLU A 204 19.55 16.72 40.39
C GLU A 204 19.05 17.03 38.96
N GLU A 205 18.11 17.96 38.85
CA GLU A 205 17.70 18.55 37.57
C GLU A 205 18.88 19.34 36.98
N GLN A 206 19.51 18.79 35.96
CA GLN A 206 20.27 19.60 35.01
C GLN A 206 19.27 20.18 34.01
N GLU A 207 19.00 21.47 34.14
CA GLU A 207 18.32 22.27 33.12
C GLU A 207 19.07 22.17 31.78
N GLU A 208 18.61 21.31 30.87
CA GLU A 208 18.96 21.43 29.46
C GLU A 208 17.93 22.33 28.78
N GLN A 209 18.30 23.60 28.57
CA GLN A 209 17.68 24.43 27.55
C GLN A 209 17.93 23.77 26.19
N GLU A 210 16.90 23.11 25.64
CA GLU A 210 16.88 22.71 24.23
C GLU A 210 16.71 23.98 23.37
N GLU A 211 17.83 24.63 23.05
CA GLU A 211 17.88 25.50 21.88
C GLU A 211 17.71 24.66 20.62
N GLY A 212 16.59 24.90 19.92
CA GLY A 212 16.39 24.77 18.48
C GLY A 212 17.10 23.60 17.78
N ASP A 213 16.40 22.48 17.65
CA ASP A 213 16.76 21.44 16.70
C ASP A 213 16.75 22.01 15.27
N PRO A 214 17.76 21.75 14.43
CA PRO A 214 17.82 22.28 13.08
C PRO A 214 16.97 21.44 12.13
N ALA A 215 16.09 22.15 11.41
CA ALA A 215 15.49 21.78 10.13
C ALA A 215 14.70 20.46 10.09
N GLU A 216 13.37 20.62 10.20
CA GLU A 216 12.43 19.85 9.40
C GLU A 216 12.94 19.75 7.95
N ASP A 217 13.17 18.53 7.47
CA ASP A 217 13.21 18.25 6.03
C ASP A 217 11.81 18.55 5.49
N ASN A 218 11.62 19.80 5.07
CA ASN A 218 10.62 20.19 4.08
C ASN A 218 10.78 19.24 2.89
N GLU A 219 9.74 18.47 2.60
CA GLU A 219 9.62 17.80 1.31
C GLU A 219 9.53 18.92 0.25
N GLU A 220 10.59 19.08 -0.54
CA GLU A 220 10.65 20.05 -1.64
C GLU A 220 9.48 19.83 -2.61
N GLU A 221 8.49 20.72 -2.57
CA GLU A 221 7.57 20.97 -3.67
C GLU A 221 8.27 21.90 -4.69
N GLU A 222 8.37 21.45 -5.95
CA GLU A 222 8.82 22.33 -7.04
C GLU A 222 7.77 23.40 -7.38
N PRO A 223 8.17 24.65 -7.67
CA PRO A 223 7.23 25.76 -7.85
C PRO A 223 6.69 25.85 -9.28
N THR A 224 5.40 26.13 -9.40
CA THR A 224 4.81 26.75 -10.61
C THR A 224 4.63 28.24 -10.37
N GLU A 225 5.28 29.05 -11.20
CA GLU A 225 5.18 30.52 -11.24
C GLU A 225 3.75 30.98 -11.57
N ASP A 226 3.22 31.92 -10.78
CA ASP A 226 2.73 33.24 -11.24
C ASP A 226 1.73 33.83 -10.22
N LYS A 227 2.11 34.96 -9.59
CA LYS A 227 1.38 36.25 -9.60
C LYS A 227 1.63 37.12 -8.36
N GLU A 228 2.23 38.27 -8.66
CA GLU A 228 1.86 39.64 -8.26
C GLU A 228 1.43 39.94 -6.82
N LYS A 229 2.25 40.82 -6.23
CA LYS A 229 2.10 41.56 -4.99
C LYS A 229 0.83 42.41 -4.95
N GLU A 230 0.25 42.54 -3.76
CA GLU A 230 -0.18 43.84 -3.23
C GLU A 230 -0.09 43.84 -1.69
N GLU A 231 0.41 44.96 -1.15
CA GLU A 231 0.76 45.19 0.26
C GLU A 231 -0.35 45.91 1.04
N GLY A 232 -0.44 45.59 2.34
CA GLY A 232 -0.77 46.54 3.43
C GLY A 232 -2.15 46.41 4.09
N PRO A 233 -2.34 46.98 5.30
CA PRO A 233 -1.44 46.99 6.46
C PRO A 233 -2.13 46.57 7.79
N ALA A 234 -1.35 46.61 8.86
CA ALA A 234 -1.58 46.20 10.25
C ALA A 234 -2.78 46.82 11.00
N ALA A 235 -3.25 46.12 12.04
CA ALA A 235 -3.86 46.70 13.25
C ALA A 235 -3.84 45.67 14.42
N ASP A 236 -3.34 46.15 15.58
CA ASP A 236 -3.80 45.99 16.98
C ASP A 236 -4.50 44.67 17.39
N GLY A 237 -4.12 43.93 18.44
CA GLY A 237 -3.72 44.37 19.77
C GLY A 237 -4.93 44.33 20.71
N GLU A 238 -5.20 43.18 21.36
CA GLU A 238 -6.11 43.09 22.51
C GLU A 238 -5.82 41.82 23.33
N GLU A 239 -5.51 42.04 24.61
CA GLU A 239 -5.33 41.05 25.67
C GLU A 239 -6.71 40.65 26.21
N GLU A 240 -6.98 39.36 26.41
CA GLU A 240 -8.15 38.90 27.17
C GLU A 240 -7.73 37.94 28.30
N GLU A 241 -7.97 38.38 29.53
CA GLU A 241 -7.75 37.65 30.77
C GLU A 241 -8.84 36.58 31.00
N GLY A 242 -8.41 35.35 31.26
CA GLY A 242 -8.81 34.50 32.39
C GLY A 242 -10.26 34.02 32.52
N LEU A 243 -10.46 32.70 32.40
CA LEU A 243 -11.39 31.93 33.23
C LEU A 243 -10.79 30.56 33.55
N ALA A 244 -10.41 30.36 34.81
CA ALA A 244 -9.96 29.09 35.37
C ALA A 244 -11.12 28.08 35.42
N ALA A 245 -10.90 26.87 34.90
CA ALA A 245 -11.78 25.72 35.07
C ALA A 245 -11.07 24.65 35.91
N ASP A 246 -11.82 24.09 36.84
CA ASP A 246 -11.42 23.16 37.89
C ASP A 246 -10.53 22.00 37.41
N GLY A 247 -9.45 21.77 38.15
CA GLY A 247 -8.50 20.68 37.92
C GLY A 247 -9.10 19.32 38.30
N GLU A 248 -9.35 18.49 37.30
CA GLU A 248 -9.34 17.04 37.49
C GLU A 248 -7.88 16.62 37.70
N GLU A 249 -7.58 15.91 38.80
CA GLU A 249 -6.26 15.35 39.07
C GLU A 249 -5.88 14.39 37.93
N GLU A 250 -5.03 14.83 37.00
CA GLU A 250 -4.51 13.98 35.93
C GLU A 250 -3.61 12.90 36.52
N GLU A 251 -4.11 11.67 36.61
CA GLU A 251 -3.30 10.49 36.94
C GLU A 251 -2.09 10.39 35.99
N LEU A 252 -0.88 10.61 36.52
CA LEU A 252 0.36 10.52 35.75
C LEU A 252 0.70 9.05 35.49
N THR A 253 0.70 8.64 34.22
CA THR A 253 1.12 7.28 33.84
C THR A 253 2.53 7.26 33.27
N ARG A 254 3.36 6.28 33.69
CA ARG A 254 4.76 6.12 33.23
C ARG A 254 4.97 4.78 32.54
N VAL A 255 5.69 4.78 31.41
CA VAL A 255 5.97 3.55 30.64
C VAL A 255 7.09 2.74 31.29
N ALA A 256 6.78 1.50 31.68
CA ALA A 256 7.76 0.57 32.25
C ALA A 256 8.58 -0.12 31.14
N ARG A 257 9.64 0.55 30.65
CA ARG A 257 10.46 0.10 29.49
C ARG A 257 11.00 -1.33 29.60
N GLY A 258 11.24 -1.82 30.83
CA GLY A 258 11.76 -3.18 31.08
C GLY A 258 10.69 -4.28 31.08
N THR A 259 9.40 -3.93 31.15
CA THR A 259 8.31 -4.88 31.35
C THR A 259 7.56 -5.11 30.04
N VAL A 260 8.09 -5.99 29.20
CA VAL A 260 7.43 -6.42 27.96
C VAL A 260 6.30 -7.40 28.31
N VAL A 261 5.05 -6.95 28.12
CA VAL A 261 3.84 -7.73 28.40
C VAL A 261 3.46 -8.66 27.24
N ALA A 262 3.85 -8.33 26.00
CA ALA A 262 3.67 -9.21 24.86
C ALA A 262 4.67 -8.88 23.75
N ARG A 263 5.04 -9.87 22.93
CA ARG A 263 5.81 -9.66 21.70
C ARG A 263 4.98 -10.05 20.49
N LEU A 264 4.61 -9.07 19.67
CA LEU A 264 3.89 -9.30 18.42
C LEU A 264 4.90 -9.32 17.27
N ALA A 265 5.57 -10.46 17.10
CA ALA A 265 6.41 -10.71 15.94
C ALA A 265 5.60 -10.59 14.65
N PHE A 266 6.29 -10.51 13.50
CA PHE A 266 5.69 -10.82 12.21
C PHE A 266 5.58 -12.35 12.05
N PRO A 267 4.39 -12.93 11.83
CA PRO A 267 4.28 -14.15 11.03
C PRO A 267 3.51 -13.90 9.73
N ALA A 268 3.87 -14.69 8.70
CA ALA A 268 3.41 -14.64 7.32
C ALA A 268 1.87 -14.69 7.19
N GLN A 269 1.36 -13.93 6.23
CA GLN A 269 -0.05 -13.76 5.87
C GLN A 269 -0.82 -12.85 6.81
N VAL A 270 -0.63 -11.53 6.64
CA VAL A 270 -1.75 -10.60 6.78
C VAL A 270 -2.87 -11.20 5.92
N LYS A 271 -3.94 -11.69 6.54
CA LYS A 271 -5.12 -12.20 5.81
C LYS A 271 -5.78 -11.00 5.14
N VAL A 272 -5.25 -10.65 3.99
CA VAL A 272 -5.86 -9.70 3.08
C VAL A 272 -7.18 -10.32 2.64
N GLU A 273 -8.30 -9.72 3.02
CA GLU A 273 -9.58 -10.10 2.45
C GLU A 273 -9.59 -9.72 0.97
N GLU A 274 -9.37 -10.69 0.10
CA GLU A 274 -9.49 -10.46 -1.32
C GLU A 274 -10.95 -10.16 -1.73
N CYS A 275 -11.10 -9.43 -2.83
CA CYS A 275 -12.41 -9.31 -3.47
C CYS A 275 -12.91 -10.68 -3.92
N ARG A 276 -14.14 -11.02 -3.52
CA ARG A 276 -14.78 -12.30 -3.84
C ARG A 276 -15.65 -12.24 -5.10
N ARG A 277 -15.72 -11.09 -5.78
CA ARG A 277 -16.56 -10.90 -6.97
C ARG A 277 -15.67 -10.65 -8.18
N VAL A 278 -15.93 -11.38 -9.26
CA VAL A 278 -15.21 -11.24 -10.53
C VAL A 278 -16.20 -11.02 -11.64
N ASN A 279 -15.95 -10.00 -12.47
CA ASN A 279 -16.70 -9.73 -13.68
C ASN A 279 -15.88 -10.22 -14.89
N LEU A 280 -16.41 -11.15 -15.68
CA LEU A 280 -15.70 -11.73 -16.83
C LEU A 280 -15.96 -10.91 -18.08
N ASP A 281 -14.89 -10.34 -18.65
CA ASP A 281 -14.92 -9.74 -19.98
C ASP A 281 -15.05 -10.83 -21.07
N ILE A 282 -15.50 -10.43 -22.26
CA ILE A 282 -15.60 -11.29 -23.45
C ILE A 282 -14.27 -11.97 -23.74
N THR A 283 -13.17 -11.23 -23.61
CA THR A 283 -11.82 -11.76 -23.88
C THR A 283 -11.44 -12.88 -22.89
N THR A 284 -11.91 -12.78 -21.65
CA THR A 284 -11.75 -13.83 -20.63
C THR A 284 -12.65 -15.01 -20.92
N LEU A 285 -13.93 -14.79 -21.25
CA LEU A 285 -14.86 -15.87 -21.62
C LEU A 285 -14.30 -16.69 -22.79
N ILE A 286 -13.78 -16.03 -23.82
CA ILE A 286 -13.13 -16.68 -24.98
C ILE A 286 -11.88 -17.46 -24.55
N THR A 287 -10.98 -16.82 -23.80
CA THR A 287 -9.72 -17.45 -23.37
C THR A 287 -9.99 -18.67 -22.49
N TYR A 288 -10.95 -18.57 -21.56
CA TYR A 288 -11.28 -19.63 -20.63
C TYR A 288 -11.89 -20.86 -21.32
N VAL A 289 -12.46 -20.73 -22.52
CA VAL A 289 -13.05 -21.88 -23.25
C VAL A 289 -12.24 -22.29 -24.46
N SER A 290 -11.25 -21.52 -24.86
CA SER A 290 -10.41 -21.73 -26.05
C SER A 290 -9.81 -23.14 -26.08
N SER A 291 -9.79 -23.74 -27.27
CA SER A 291 -9.10 -25.00 -27.50
C SER A 291 -7.59 -24.93 -27.17
N LEU A 292 -6.94 -23.79 -27.46
CA LEU A 292 -5.54 -23.55 -27.12
C LEU A 292 -5.29 -23.75 -25.63
N SER A 293 -6.14 -23.13 -24.81
CA SER A 293 -6.09 -23.20 -23.36
C SER A 293 -6.31 -24.62 -22.80
N HIS A 294 -6.87 -25.53 -23.60
CA HIS A 294 -7.16 -26.92 -23.22
C HIS A 294 -6.24 -27.91 -23.94
N GLY A 295 -4.97 -27.53 -24.12
CA GLY A 295 -3.91 -28.43 -24.60
C GLY A 295 -3.82 -28.55 -26.13
N ARG A 296 -4.69 -27.87 -26.90
CA ARG A 296 -4.61 -27.87 -28.38
C ARG A 296 -3.64 -26.81 -28.91
N CYS A 297 -2.54 -26.60 -28.19
CA CYS A 297 -1.50 -25.60 -28.48
C CYS A 297 -0.28 -26.17 -29.22
N HIS A 298 -0.27 -27.45 -29.60
CA HIS A 298 0.80 -28.08 -30.41
C HIS A 298 0.48 -28.08 -31.92
N LEU A 299 -0.15 -27.00 -32.38
CA LEU A 299 -0.57 -26.81 -33.76
C LEU A 299 0.01 -25.50 -34.31
N SER A 300 0.38 -25.53 -35.59
CA SER A 300 0.70 -24.35 -36.38
C SER A 300 -0.49 -24.01 -37.28
N PHE A 301 -1.03 -22.81 -37.12
CA PHE A 301 -2.18 -22.32 -37.86
C PHE A 301 -1.73 -21.49 -39.07
N ARG A 302 -2.63 -21.33 -40.04
CA ARG A 302 -2.38 -20.45 -41.19
C ARG A 302 -2.26 -18.99 -40.78
N GLU A 303 -3.01 -18.58 -39.76
CA GLU A 303 -2.95 -17.25 -39.18
C GLU A 303 -1.77 -17.15 -38.20
N PRO A 304 -0.75 -16.29 -38.48
CA PRO A 304 0.44 -16.19 -37.64
C PRO A 304 0.14 -15.87 -36.17
N VAL A 305 -0.88 -15.05 -35.92
CA VAL A 305 -1.31 -14.65 -34.57
C VAL A 305 -1.80 -15.85 -33.75
N LEU A 306 -2.45 -16.84 -34.38
CA LEU A 306 -2.92 -18.05 -33.67
C LEU A 306 -1.73 -18.97 -33.33
N THR A 307 -0.78 -19.10 -34.25
CA THR A 307 0.47 -19.83 -34.01
C THR A 307 1.30 -19.18 -32.89
N GLU A 308 1.33 -17.86 -32.83
CA GLU A 308 1.97 -17.12 -31.75
C GLU A 308 1.27 -17.38 -30.40
N GLN A 309 -0.06 -17.29 -30.35
CA GLN A 309 -0.82 -17.59 -29.12
C GLN A 309 -0.65 -19.05 -28.67
N ALA A 310 -0.58 -20.00 -29.60
CA ALA A 310 -0.29 -21.40 -29.29
C ALA A 310 1.13 -21.54 -28.69
N ALA A 311 2.13 -20.84 -29.24
CA ALA A 311 3.48 -20.82 -28.69
C ALA A 311 3.54 -20.17 -27.30
N GLN A 312 2.77 -19.10 -27.08
CA GLN A 312 2.63 -18.48 -25.76
C GLN A 312 2.00 -19.44 -24.76
N GLU A 313 0.96 -20.20 -25.14
CA GLU A 313 0.32 -21.17 -24.26
C GLU A 313 1.25 -22.31 -23.85
N ARG A 314 2.10 -22.79 -24.75
CA ARG A 314 3.13 -23.79 -24.42
C ARG A 314 4.18 -23.26 -23.43
N ARG A 315 4.46 -21.95 -23.45
CA ARG A 315 5.43 -21.32 -22.54
C ARG A 315 4.82 -21.00 -21.18
N LEU A 316 3.60 -20.48 -21.18
CA LEU A 316 2.88 -20.06 -19.99
C LEU A 316 1.39 -20.40 -20.17
N PRO A 317 0.97 -21.59 -19.69
CA PRO A 317 -0.42 -22.01 -19.74
C PRO A 317 -1.31 -21.02 -18.99
N VAL A 318 -2.40 -20.59 -19.61
CA VAL A 318 -3.23 -19.53 -19.05
C VAL A 318 -4.21 -20.06 -17.99
N LEU A 319 -4.78 -21.26 -18.19
CA LEU A 319 -5.86 -21.78 -17.33
C LEU A 319 -5.51 -21.88 -15.85
N PRO A 320 -4.36 -22.45 -15.43
CA PRO A 320 -4.06 -22.56 -14.00
C PRO A 320 -4.10 -21.21 -13.29
N ARG A 321 -3.57 -20.17 -13.94
CA ARG A 321 -3.60 -18.80 -13.43
C ARG A 321 -5.01 -18.22 -13.38
N LEU A 322 -5.89 -18.55 -14.33
CA LEU A 322 -7.28 -18.11 -14.29
C LEU A 322 -8.04 -18.84 -13.17
N ASP A 323 -7.87 -20.16 -13.06
CA ASP A 323 -8.54 -20.97 -12.04
C ASP A 323 -8.12 -20.60 -10.63
N ASP A 324 -6.83 -20.34 -10.40
CA ASP A 324 -6.33 -19.87 -9.11
C ASP A 324 -6.97 -18.53 -8.72
N PHE A 325 -7.07 -17.59 -9.66
CA PHE A 325 -7.73 -16.31 -9.40
C PHE A 325 -9.25 -16.47 -9.21
N LEU A 326 -9.92 -17.37 -9.91
CA LEU A 326 -11.38 -17.55 -9.81
C LEU A 326 -11.79 -18.41 -8.61
N ARG A 327 -10.86 -19.09 -7.96
CA ARG A 327 -11.11 -20.04 -6.85
C ARG A 327 -11.88 -19.38 -5.71
N GLY A 328 -13.04 -19.93 -5.38
CA GLY A 328 -13.88 -19.45 -4.28
C GLY A 328 -14.57 -18.10 -4.51
N LYS A 329 -14.52 -17.55 -5.74
CA LYS A 329 -15.13 -16.27 -6.09
C LYS A 329 -16.47 -16.46 -6.82
N GLN A 330 -17.35 -15.47 -6.65
CA GLN A 330 -18.61 -15.33 -7.38
C GLN A 330 -18.33 -14.74 -8.77
N LEU A 331 -18.86 -15.38 -9.81
CA LEU A 331 -18.59 -15.03 -11.20
C LEU A 331 -19.79 -14.31 -11.80
N PHE A 332 -19.53 -13.14 -12.38
CA PHE A 332 -20.52 -12.31 -13.03
C PHE A 332 -20.11 -12.03 -14.48
N ALA A 333 -21.09 -11.78 -15.34
CA ALA A 333 -20.88 -11.07 -16.59
C ALA A 333 -22.14 -10.31 -16.98
N CYS A 334 -21.98 -9.11 -17.53
CA CYS A 334 -23.10 -8.32 -18.00
C CYS A 334 -23.73 -8.91 -19.26
N ARG A 335 -25.00 -8.56 -19.54
CA ARG A 335 -25.74 -9.08 -20.71
C ARG A 335 -25.00 -8.78 -22.01
N ALA A 336 -24.41 -7.59 -22.15
CA ALA A 336 -23.63 -7.24 -23.33
C ALA A 336 -22.44 -8.19 -23.54
N ALA A 337 -21.71 -8.54 -22.48
CA ALA A 337 -20.59 -9.48 -22.57
C ALA A 337 -21.05 -10.88 -22.99
N VAL A 338 -22.09 -11.42 -22.34
CA VAL A 338 -22.61 -12.76 -22.64
C VAL A 338 -23.13 -12.85 -24.08
N ARG A 339 -23.92 -11.86 -24.51
CA ARG A 339 -24.47 -11.83 -25.87
C ARG A 339 -23.37 -11.78 -26.93
N ASP A 340 -22.39 -10.91 -26.76
CA ASP A 340 -21.30 -10.75 -27.72
C ASP A 340 -20.37 -11.97 -27.72
N PHE A 341 -20.12 -12.57 -26.56
CA PHE A 341 -19.40 -13.85 -26.45
C PHE A 341 -20.13 -14.96 -27.21
N GLN A 342 -21.44 -15.10 -27.02
CA GLN A 342 -22.25 -16.11 -27.69
C GLN A 342 -22.21 -15.92 -29.22
N LEU A 343 -22.32 -14.69 -29.70
CA LEU A 343 -22.21 -14.38 -31.14
C LEU A 343 -20.87 -14.83 -31.73
N ILE A 344 -19.76 -14.56 -31.02
CA ILE A 344 -18.41 -14.99 -31.45
C ILE A 344 -18.32 -16.52 -31.43
N LEU A 345 -18.82 -17.16 -30.38
CA LEU A 345 -18.79 -18.60 -30.20
C LEU A 345 -19.63 -19.33 -31.25
N ASP A 346 -20.80 -18.81 -31.61
CA ASP A 346 -21.65 -19.39 -32.64
C ASP A 346 -21.01 -19.32 -34.02
N THR A 347 -20.29 -18.22 -34.29
CA THR A 347 -19.61 -17.95 -35.56
C THR A 347 -18.30 -18.76 -35.71
N LEU A 348 -17.49 -18.86 -34.64
CA LEU A 348 -16.12 -19.37 -34.72
C LEU A 348 -15.86 -20.64 -33.89
N GLY A 349 -16.67 -20.89 -32.86
CA GLY A 349 -16.41 -21.94 -31.88
C GLY A 349 -16.69 -23.35 -32.40
N GLY A 350 -15.77 -24.26 -32.11
CA GLY A 350 -15.97 -25.70 -32.34
C GLY A 350 -16.84 -26.38 -31.28
N PRO A 351 -17.18 -27.68 -31.47
CA PRO A 351 -18.00 -28.44 -30.54
C PRO A 351 -17.49 -28.45 -29.09
N GLY A 352 -16.19 -28.65 -28.88
CA GLY A 352 -15.57 -28.68 -27.54
C GLY A 352 -15.54 -27.31 -26.87
N GLU A 353 -15.23 -26.25 -27.61
CA GLU A 353 -15.29 -24.86 -27.14
C GLU A 353 -16.73 -24.49 -26.74
N LYS A 354 -17.73 -24.91 -27.53
CA LYS A 354 -19.15 -24.72 -27.23
C LYS A 354 -19.61 -25.49 -26.00
N GLU A 355 -19.10 -26.70 -25.80
CA GLU A 355 -19.38 -27.49 -24.61
C GLU A 355 -18.81 -26.84 -23.34
N ARG A 356 -17.54 -26.43 -23.38
CA ARG A 356 -16.91 -25.71 -22.26
C ARG A 356 -17.60 -24.38 -21.96
N ALA A 357 -18.05 -23.66 -23.00
CA ALA A 357 -18.82 -22.44 -22.82
C ALA A 357 -20.15 -22.68 -22.10
N ARG A 358 -20.89 -23.74 -22.43
CA ARG A 358 -22.11 -24.11 -21.70
C ARG A 358 -21.82 -24.37 -20.22
N ALA A 359 -20.76 -25.10 -19.91
CA ALA A 359 -20.35 -25.38 -18.54
C ALA A 359 -19.94 -24.10 -17.78
N LEU A 360 -19.22 -23.18 -18.42
CA LEU A 360 -18.83 -21.90 -17.83
C LEU A 360 -20.04 -21.00 -17.57
N LEU A 361 -20.93 -20.84 -18.56
CA LEU A 361 -22.12 -19.99 -18.45
C LEU A 361 -23.09 -20.48 -17.36
N ALA A 362 -23.19 -21.80 -17.15
CA ALA A 362 -24.01 -22.35 -16.08
C ALA A 362 -23.54 -21.96 -14.66
N ARG A 363 -22.25 -21.62 -14.51
CA ARG A 363 -21.66 -21.16 -13.24
C ARG A 363 -21.72 -19.65 -13.06
N LEU A 364 -22.07 -18.92 -14.11
CA LEU A 364 -21.96 -17.47 -14.17
C LEU A 364 -23.30 -16.80 -13.86
N GLN A 365 -23.26 -15.80 -12.97
CA GLN A 365 -24.41 -14.95 -12.72
C GLN A 365 -24.46 -13.84 -13.77
N GLN A 366 -25.37 -14.00 -14.75
CA GLN A 366 -25.63 -12.96 -15.73
C GLN A 366 -26.39 -11.78 -15.08
N VAL A 367 -25.94 -10.56 -15.33
CA VAL A 367 -26.50 -9.33 -14.76
C VAL A 367 -26.80 -8.29 -15.82
N ASP A 368 -27.67 -7.33 -15.52
CA ASP A 368 -28.01 -6.22 -16.41
C ASP A 368 -26.80 -5.29 -16.65
N ASP A 369 -26.77 -4.65 -17.81
CA ASP A 369 -25.75 -3.67 -18.15
C ASP A 369 -26.00 -2.37 -17.33
N ARG A 370 -25.26 -2.21 -16.22
CA ARG A 370 -25.37 -1.06 -15.31
C ARG A 370 -23.99 -0.43 -15.09
N PRO A 371 -23.46 0.34 -16.06
CA PRO A 371 -22.17 1.00 -15.90
C PRO A 371 -22.18 2.01 -14.75
N SER A 372 -21.06 2.17 -14.05
CA SER A 372 -20.91 3.15 -12.98
C SER A 372 -20.88 4.59 -13.52
N GLU A 373 -21.18 5.56 -12.66
CA GLU A 373 -21.17 6.99 -13.02
C GLU A 373 -19.80 7.43 -13.54
N ARG A 374 -18.72 6.99 -12.87
CA ARG A 374 -17.34 7.28 -13.32
C ARG A 374 -16.97 6.63 -14.64
N SER A 375 -17.64 5.55 -15.04
CA SER A 375 -17.48 4.97 -16.39
C SER A 375 -18.18 5.79 -17.45
N LEU A 376 -19.34 6.37 -17.12
CA LEU A 376 -20.17 7.12 -18.06
C LEU A 376 -19.57 8.48 -18.44
N ILE A 377 -18.71 9.05 -17.61
CA ILE A 377 -18.00 10.31 -17.89
C ILE A 377 -16.77 10.14 -18.80
N LEU A 378 -16.38 8.91 -19.14
CA LEU A 378 -15.24 8.67 -20.03
C LEU A 378 -15.51 9.18 -21.44
N THR A 379 -14.57 9.96 -21.99
CA THR A 379 -14.62 10.45 -23.36
C THR A 379 -14.45 9.29 -24.35
N PRO A 380 -15.44 9.03 -25.23
CA PRO A 380 -15.38 7.95 -26.19
C PRO A 380 -14.19 8.07 -27.15
N SER A 381 -13.59 6.94 -27.50
CA SER A 381 -12.52 6.86 -28.51
C SER A 381 -12.45 5.46 -29.11
N ALA A 382 -11.58 5.24 -30.10
CA ALA A 382 -11.33 3.89 -30.62
C ALA A 382 -10.85 2.90 -29.52
N LYS A 383 -10.17 3.41 -28.48
CA LYS A 383 -9.68 2.63 -27.33
C LYS A 383 -10.74 2.52 -26.21
N VAL A 384 -11.65 3.49 -26.11
CA VAL A 384 -12.75 3.59 -25.15
C VAL A 384 -14.08 3.46 -25.91
N ASN A 385 -14.37 2.23 -26.33
CA ASN A 385 -15.62 1.94 -27.05
C ASN A 385 -16.77 1.64 -26.07
N ARG A 386 -18.01 1.80 -26.56
CA ARG A 386 -19.24 1.60 -25.76
C ARG A 386 -19.30 0.22 -25.12
N ARG A 387 -18.83 -0.82 -25.80
CA ARG A 387 -18.86 -2.19 -25.28
C ARG A 387 -17.95 -2.35 -24.07
N SER A 388 -16.70 -1.94 -24.18
CA SER A 388 -15.77 -1.96 -23.05
C SER A 388 -16.30 -1.09 -21.90
N LEU A 389 -16.89 0.06 -22.18
CA LEU A 389 -17.52 0.90 -21.16
C LEU A 389 -18.61 0.15 -20.38
N LEU A 390 -19.53 -0.54 -21.06
CA LEU A 390 -20.57 -1.32 -20.40
C LEU A 390 -20.00 -2.44 -19.54
N ILE A 391 -19.01 -3.19 -20.05
CA ILE A 391 -18.43 -4.35 -19.35
C ILE A 391 -17.67 -3.90 -18.11
N PHE A 392 -16.71 -2.99 -18.27
CA PHE A 392 -15.86 -2.53 -17.17
C PHE A 392 -16.67 -1.70 -16.18
N GLY A 393 -17.57 -0.84 -16.66
CA GLY A 393 -18.44 -0.07 -15.79
C GLY A 393 -19.42 -0.92 -15.01
N THR A 394 -19.96 -2.00 -15.59
CA THR A 394 -20.84 -2.90 -14.82
C THR A 394 -20.05 -3.67 -13.77
N GLY A 395 -18.83 -4.13 -14.09
CA GLY A 395 -17.93 -4.71 -13.09
C GLY A 395 -17.61 -3.74 -11.96
N ASP A 396 -17.41 -2.47 -12.30
CA ASP A 396 -17.17 -1.40 -11.34
C ASP A 396 -18.37 -1.15 -10.41
N SER A 397 -19.59 -1.02 -10.94
CA SER A 397 -20.81 -0.90 -10.14
C SER A 397 -21.02 -2.06 -9.18
N LEU A 398 -20.62 -3.27 -9.57
CA LEU A 398 -20.74 -4.48 -8.75
C LEU A 398 -19.65 -4.60 -7.67
N ARG A 399 -18.65 -3.71 -7.73
CA ARG A 399 -17.37 -3.84 -7.00
C ARG A 399 -16.73 -5.20 -7.25
N ALA A 400 -16.75 -5.63 -8.51
CA ALA A 400 -16.21 -6.90 -8.98
C ALA A 400 -14.96 -6.66 -9.83
N VAL A 401 -13.87 -7.36 -9.52
CA VAL A 401 -12.62 -7.24 -10.29
C VAL A 401 -12.90 -7.68 -11.72
N THR A 402 -12.66 -6.81 -12.70
CA THR A 402 -12.92 -7.16 -14.09
C THR A 402 -11.72 -7.93 -14.64
N MET A 403 -11.96 -9.19 -14.98
CA MET A 403 -10.96 -10.04 -15.60
C MET A 403 -10.99 -9.82 -17.11
N THR A 404 -9.82 -9.58 -17.73
CA THR A 404 -9.76 -9.16 -19.14
C THR A 404 -8.38 -9.40 -19.77
N ALA A 405 -8.32 -9.50 -21.10
CA ALA A 405 -7.11 -9.31 -21.90
C ALA A 405 -7.05 -7.94 -22.61
N ASN A 406 -8.04 -7.07 -22.42
CA ASN A 406 -8.13 -5.75 -23.07
C ASN A 406 -7.36 -4.67 -22.29
N SER A 407 -6.04 -4.82 -22.22
CA SER A 407 -5.17 -3.84 -21.54
C SER A 407 -5.18 -2.44 -22.18
N ARG A 408 -5.62 -2.33 -23.44
CA ARG A 408 -5.75 -1.05 -24.15
C ARG A 408 -6.86 -0.18 -23.57
N PHE A 409 -8.01 -0.75 -23.24
CA PHE A 409 -9.10 -0.02 -22.59
C PHE A 409 -8.68 0.44 -21.19
N VAL A 410 -8.08 -0.46 -20.39
CA VAL A 410 -7.64 -0.17 -19.02
C VAL A 410 -6.72 1.05 -18.98
N ARG A 411 -5.69 1.07 -19.85
CA ARG A 411 -4.77 2.22 -19.95
C ARG A 411 -5.46 3.49 -20.43
N ALA A 412 -6.34 3.38 -21.42
CA ALA A 412 -7.04 4.55 -21.96
C ALA A 412 -7.98 5.19 -20.93
N ALA A 413 -8.67 4.40 -20.11
CA ALA A 413 -9.50 4.91 -19.02
C ALA A 413 -8.66 5.53 -17.89
N ALA A 414 -7.54 4.89 -17.52
CA ALA A 414 -6.64 5.42 -16.50
C ALA A 414 -6.06 6.80 -16.90
N ASN A 415 -5.75 7.00 -18.18
CA ASN A 415 -5.30 8.30 -18.70
C ASN A 415 -6.39 9.38 -18.66
N GLN A 416 -7.66 9.02 -18.48
CA GLN A 416 -8.78 9.94 -18.28
C GLN A 416 -9.16 10.05 -16.79
N GLY A 417 -8.32 9.56 -15.87
CA GLY A 417 -8.55 9.65 -14.42
C GLY A 417 -9.38 8.50 -13.83
N VAL A 418 -9.81 7.51 -14.62
CA VAL A 418 -10.63 6.38 -14.13
C VAL A 418 -9.82 5.10 -14.09
N ARG A 419 -9.41 4.69 -12.88
CA ARG A 419 -8.70 3.42 -12.65
C ARG A 419 -9.69 2.33 -12.22
N TYR A 420 -9.80 1.29 -13.04
CA TYR A 420 -10.60 0.10 -12.72
C TYR A 420 -9.77 -0.95 -11.99
N SER A 421 -10.41 -1.67 -11.07
CA SER A 421 -9.82 -2.90 -10.50
C SER A 421 -9.92 -4.03 -11.51
N VAL A 422 -8.77 -4.49 -12.02
CA VAL A 422 -8.71 -5.46 -13.11
C VAL A 422 -7.72 -6.58 -12.85
N PHE A 423 -8.05 -7.78 -13.33
CA PHE A 423 -7.10 -8.88 -13.47
C PHE A 423 -6.78 -9.06 -14.96
N VAL A 424 -5.56 -8.72 -15.36
CA VAL A 424 -5.14 -8.79 -16.77
C VAL A 424 -4.47 -10.13 -17.05
N HIS A 425 -4.96 -10.84 -18.07
CA HIS A 425 -4.37 -12.09 -18.55
C HIS A 425 -3.98 -12.00 -20.04
N GLN A 426 -3.17 -12.96 -20.50
CA GLN A 426 -2.85 -13.10 -21.92
C GLN A 426 -4.02 -13.73 -22.68
N PRO A 427 -4.36 -13.25 -23.90
CA PRO A 427 -5.50 -13.76 -24.65
C PRO A 427 -5.20 -15.11 -25.32
N ARG A 428 -6.21 -15.98 -25.42
CA ARG A 428 -6.23 -17.13 -26.32
C ARG A 428 -7.50 -17.12 -27.16
N ALA A 429 -7.35 -17.15 -28.48
CA ALA A 429 -8.48 -17.15 -29.41
C ALA A 429 -9.16 -18.53 -29.48
N LEU A 430 -10.40 -18.56 -29.94
CA LEU A 430 -11.05 -19.80 -30.34
C LEU A 430 -10.34 -20.34 -31.59
N THR A 431 -9.96 -21.62 -31.57
CA THR A 431 -9.17 -22.24 -32.64
C THR A 431 -9.75 -23.55 -33.16
N GLU A 432 -10.66 -24.21 -32.44
CA GLU A 432 -11.13 -25.55 -32.78
C GLU A 432 -11.69 -25.64 -34.21
N GLY A 433 -12.48 -24.63 -34.63
CA GLY A 433 -13.03 -24.57 -36.00
C GLY A 433 -11.98 -24.43 -37.11
N LYS A 434 -10.72 -24.13 -36.78
CA LYS A 434 -9.59 -23.97 -37.72
C LYS A 434 -8.56 -25.09 -37.64
N GLU A 435 -8.66 -25.98 -36.64
CA GLU A 435 -7.67 -27.04 -36.42
C GLU A 435 -7.54 -28.00 -37.60
N TRP A 436 -8.61 -28.21 -38.38
CA TRP A 436 -8.57 -29.08 -39.56
C TRP A 436 -7.63 -28.60 -40.67
N ARG A 437 -7.27 -27.31 -40.70
CA ARG A 437 -6.27 -26.73 -41.62
C ARG A 437 -4.91 -26.52 -40.98
N ALA A 438 -4.77 -26.82 -39.69
CA ALA A 438 -3.54 -26.63 -38.94
C ALA A 438 -2.60 -27.82 -39.11
N THR A 439 -1.31 -27.58 -38.95
CA THR A 439 -0.26 -28.61 -39.04
C THR A 439 0.26 -28.90 -37.64
N PRO A 440 0.38 -30.18 -37.22
CA PRO A 440 1.06 -30.53 -35.98
C PRO A 440 2.51 -30.03 -35.95
N ILE A 441 2.98 -29.65 -34.76
CA ILE A 441 4.37 -29.23 -34.53
C ILE A 441 5.20 -30.41 -34.04
#